data_AF-A0A6J0Z917-F1
#
_entry.id   AF-A0A6J0Z917-F1
#
_cell.length_a   1.000
_cell.length_b   1.000
_cell.length_c   1.000
_cell.angle_alpha   90.00
_cell.angle_beta   90.00
_cell.angle_gamma   90.00
#
_symmetry.space_group_name_H-M   'P 1'
#
loop_
_entity.id
_entity.type
_entity.pdbx_description
1 polymer ?
#
loop_
_entity_poly.entity_id
_entity_poly.type
_entity_poly.pdbx_seq_one_letter_code
_entity_poly.pdbx_strand_id
1 'polypeptide(L)'
;MKPWESTLLVAWFGVLGCVQAEFFTSIGHMTDLIYAEKDLVQSLKQYILVEEAKLSKIKSWADKMEALTSKSAADPEGYLAHPVNAYKLVKRLNTDWPALEDLVLQNSAADFIANLSVQRQFFPTDEDETGAAKALMRLQDTYKLDPDTISKGDLPGTKYQAVLSVDDCFGMGRSAYNEGDYYHTVLWMEQVLKQLDAGEEATTSKAQVLDYLSYAVFQLGDLHRAVELTRRLLSLDPSHERAGGNLHYFERLLEEEREKMLSNHTEAELAAQQGIYERPVDYLPERDVYESLCRGEGVKLTPRRQKRLFCRYHHGNRVPQLLIAPFKEEDEWDSPHIVRYYDVMSDEEIERIKEIAKPKLARATVRDPKTGVLTVASYRVSKSSWLEEDDDPVVARVNLRMQHITGLTVKTAELLQ
;
A
#
# COMPACT_ATOMS: atom_id res chain seq x y z
N MET A 1 -8.74 -56.32 23.92
CA MET A 1 -8.55 -55.84 22.54
C MET A 1 -9.25 -54.50 22.39
N LYS A 2 -8.51 -53.51 21.85
CA LYS A 2 -8.88 -52.13 21.49
C LYS A 2 -9.03 -51.10 22.63
N PRO A 3 -8.11 -50.12 22.71
CA PRO A 3 -8.35 -48.84 23.37
C PRO A 3 -8.95 -47.86 22.35
N TRP A 4 -10.07 -47.23 22.70
CA TRP A 4 -10.67 -46.13 21.93
C TRP A 4 -10.97 -44.99 22.91
N GLU A 5 -9.94 -44.37 23.47
CA GLU A 5 -10.07 -43.11 24.21
C GLU A 5 -8.75 -42.34 24.13
N SER A 6 -8.45 -41.72 22.98
CA SER A 6 -7.34 -40.74 22.87
C SER A 6 -7.47 -39.75 21.70
N THR A 7 -8.65 -39.60 21.07
CA THR A 7 -8.82 -38.78 19.87
C THR A 7 -9.68 -37.52 20.07
N LEU A 8 -9.72 -36.95 21.27
CA LEU A 8 -10.50 -35.73 21.57
C LEU A 8 -9.68 -34.52 22.05
N LEU A 9 -8.34 -34.55 21.95
CA LEU A 9 -7.48 -33.43 22.36
C LEU A 9 -6.61 -32.83 21.24
N VAL A 10 -6.86 -33.16 19.97
CA VAL A 10 -6.10 -32.60 18.82
C VAL A 10 -6.98 -31.74 17.89
N ALA A 11 -8.29 -31.62 18.16
CA ALA A 11 -9.20 -30.82 17.34
C ALA A 11 -9.30 -29.33 17.74
N TRP A 12 -8.39 -28.83 18.60
CA TRP A 12 -8.41 -27.45 19.12
C TRP A 12 -7.10 -26.68 18.85
N PHE A 13 -6.46 -26.95 17.71
CA PHE A 13 -5.39 -26.12 17.14
C PHE A 13 -5.57 -25.85 15.63
N GLY A 14 -6.75 -26.15 15.08
CA GLY A 14 -7.05 -26.06 13.65
C GLY A 14 -7.94 -24.88 13.22
N VAL A 15 -7.98 -23.80 14.00
CA VAL A 15 -8.63 -22.53 13.60
C VAL A 15 -7.67 -21.36 13.85
N LEU A 16 -6.41 -21.54 13.45
CA LEU A 16 -5.66 -20.41 12.91
C LEU A 16 -6.13 -20.29 11.47
N GLY A 17 -7.30 -19.67 11.29
CA GLY A 17 -7.69 -19.22 9.96
C GLY A 17 -6.54 -18.42 9.41
N CYS A 18 -6.06 -18.78 8.21
CA CYS A 18 -5.20 -17.89 7.45
C CYS A 18 -5.88 -16.52 7.46
N VAL A 19 -5.28 -15.57 8.19
CA VAL A 19 -5.70 -14.18 8.09
C VAL A 19 -5.36 -13.80 6.66
N GLN A 20 -6.36 -13.87 5.77
CA GLN A 20 -6.21 -13.39 4.40
C GLN A 20 -6.04 -11.89 4.49
N ALA A 21 -4.77 -11.50 4.46
CA ALA A 21 -4.29 -10.15 4.59
C ALA A 21 -4.70 -9.38 3.32
N GLU A 22 -5.66 -8.48 3.54
CA GLU A 22 -6.14 -7.48 2.57
C GLU A 22 -6.51 -6.23 3.38
N PHE A 23 -5.55 -5.68 4.14
CA PHE A 23 -5.75 -4.57 5.06
C PHE A 23 -6.14 -3.29 4.33
N PHE A 24 -5.55 -3.04 3.15
CA PHE A 24 -5.77 -1.86 2.31
C PHE A 24 -7.22 -1.64 1.85
N THR A 25 -8.09 -2.61 2.12
CA THR A 25 -9.48 -2.68 1.65
C THR A 25 -10.49 -2.29 2.72
N SER A 26 -10.04 -2.04 3.97
CA SER A 26 -10.86 -1.65 5.12
C SER A 26 -10.19 -0.56 5.95
N ILE A 27 -10.85 0.61 6.05
CA ILE A 27 -10.41 1.72 6.92
C ILE A 27 -10.30 1.26 8.38
N GLY A 28 -11.22 0.40 8.83
CA GLY A 28 -11.23 -0.11 10.19
C GLY A 28 -9.97 -0.90 10.53
N HIS A 29 -9.51 -1.78 9.62
CA HIS A 29 -8.28 -2.54 9.83
C HIS A 29 -7.02 -1.69 9.63
N MET A 30 -7.02 -0.77 8.66
CA MET A 30 -5.91 0.20 8.49
C MET A 30 -5.70 1.08 9.72
N THR A 31 -6.79 1.43 10.41
CA THR A 31 -6.72 2.21 11.66
C THR A 31 -6.00 1.43 12.78
N ASP A 32 -6.22 0.12 12.87
CA ASP A 32 -5.56 -0.73 13.86
C ASP A 32 -4.04 -0.80 13.60
N LEU A 33 -3.63 -0.83 12.33
CA LEU A 33 -2.22 -0.81 11.93
C LEU A 33 -1.50 0.48 12.36
N ILE A 34 -2.17 1.64 12.29
CA ILE A 34 -1.60 2.92 12.74
C ILE A 34 -1.27 2.86 14.24
N TYR A 35 -2.15 2.27 15.05
CA TYR A 35 -1.90 2.11 16.48
C TYR A 35 -0.79 1.09 16.76
N ALA A 36 -0.76 -0.03 16.03
CA ALA A 36 0.31 -1.01 16.14
C ALA A 36 1.69 -0.42 15.80
N GLU A 37 1.78 0.38 14.73
CA GLU A 37 3.01 1.09 14.36
C GLU A 37 3.44 2.07 15.46
N LYS A 38 2.50 2.84 16.01
CA LYS A 38 2.77 3.78 17.12
C LYS A 38 3.36 3.07 18.34
N ASP A 39 2.80 1.91 18.71
CA ASP A 39 3.28 1.12 19.84
C ASP A 39 4.68 0.53 19.59
N LEU A 40 4.96 0.12 18.34
CA LEU A 40 6.30 -0.34 17.95
C LEU A 40 7.33 0.78 17.96
N VAL A 41 6.97 1.99 17.54
CA VAL A 41 7.85 3.17 17.65
C VAL A 41 8.18 3.47 19.11
N GLN A 42 7.22 3.32 20.02
CA GLN A 42 7.48 3.45 21.46
C GLN A 42 8.43 2.36 21.96
N SER A 43 8.22 1.11 21.54
CA SER A 43 9.10 -0.02 21.88
C SER A 43 10.53 0.19 21.35
N LEU A 44 10.67 0.76 20.14
CA LEU A 44 11.95 1.10 19.55
C LEU A 44 12.68 2.18 20.35
N LYS A 45 11.96 3.23 20.77
CA LYS A 45 12.51 4.28 21.65
C LYS A 45 13.04 3.72 22.96
N GLN A 46 12.32 2.77 23.57
CA GLN A 46 12.79 2.12 24.79
C GLN A 46 14.06 1.31 24.56
N TYR A 47 14.15 0.58 23.45
CA TYR A 47 15.37 -0.12 23.05
C TYR A 47 16.55 0.83 22.86
N ILE A 48 16.35 1.96 22.16
CA ILE A 48 17.37 2.98 21.94
C ILE A 48 17.93 3.49 23.28
N LEU A 49 17.06 3.80 24.25
CA LEU A 49 17.50 4.27 25.57
C LEU A 49 18.38 3.24 26.31
N VAL A 50 18.06 1.95 26.19
CA VAL A 50 18.86 0.88 26.80
C VAL A 50 20.22 0.75 26.11
N GLU A 51 20.25 0.80 24.78
CA GLU A 51 21.51 0.79 24.01
C GLU A 51 22.38 2.01 24.28
N GLU A 52 21.80 3.22 24.37
CA GLU A 52 22.54 4.43 24.71
C GLU A 52 23.17 4.34 26.10
N ALA A 53 22.43 3.81 27.09
CA ALA A 53 22.95 3.59 28.43
C ALA A 53 24.07 2.55 28.47
N LYS A 54 23.94 1.45 27.70
CA LYS A 54 25.00 0.44 27.52
C LYS A 54 26.24 1.05 26.87
N LEU A 55 26.06 1.78 25.76
CA LEU A 55 27.13 2.45 25.04
C LEU A 55 27.85 3.48 25.91
N SER A 56 27.11 4.24 26.73
CA SER A 56 27.67 5.19 27.69
C SER A 56 28.60 4.52 28.70
N LYS A 57 28.20 3.35 29.25
CA LYS A 57 29.05 2.56 30.15
C LYS A 57 30.32 2.07 29.45
N ILE A 58 30.20 1.59 28.21
CA ILE A 58 31.34 1.12 27.41
C ILE A 58 32.32 2.27 27.13
N LYS A 59 31.81 3.43 26.71
CA LYS A 59 32.62 4.65 26.49
C LYS A 59 33.38 5.05 27.75
N SER A 60 32.69 5.15 28.89
CA SER A 60 33.32 5.49 30.17
C SER A 60 34.40 4.48 30.60
N TRP A 61 34.17 3.19 30.34
CA TRP A 61 35.19 2.16 30.59
C TRP A 61 36.40 2.33 29.67
N ALA A 62 36.18 2.60 28.37
CA ALA A 62 37.24 2.80 27.39
C ALA A 62 38.13 4.00 27.76
N ASP A 63 37.52 5.15 28.10
CA ASP A 63 38.24 6.37 28.53
C ASP A 63 39.11 6.09 29.76
N LYS A 64 38.56 5.34 30.74
CA LYS A 64 39.29 4.95 31.95
C LYS A 64 40.48 4.05 31.62
N MET A 65 40.33 3.13 30.66
CA MET A 65 41.42 2.24 30.27
C MET A 65 42.50 2.96 29.48
N GLU A 66 42.15 3.89 28.59
CA GLU A 66 43.12 4.71 27.85
C GLU A 66 44.02 5.53 28.80
N ALA A 67 43.42 6.14 29.84
CA ALA A 67 44.17 6.86 30.86
C ALA A 67 45.12 5.96 31.69
N LEU A 68 44.81 4.66 31.81
CA LEU A 68 45.64 3.69 32.52
C LEU A 68 46.73 3.09 31.63
N THR A 69 46.41 2.76 30.38
CA THR A 69 47.34 2.14 29.43
C THR A 69 48.41 3.11 28.96
N SER A 70 48.07 4.40 28.76
CA SER A 70 49.02 5.46 28.42
C SER A 70 50.18 5.57 29.43
N LYS A 71 49.87 5.52 30.73
CA LYS A 71 50.89 5.57 31.80
C LYS A 71 51.73 4.29 31.87
N SER A 72 51.11 3.11 31.71
CA SER A 72 51.85 1.84 31.76
C SER A 72 52.71 1.58 30.52
N ALA A 73 52.31 2.10 29.36
CA ALA A 73 53.05 1.92 28.11
C ALA A 73 54.26 2.86 27.99
N ALA A 74 54.25 4.00 28.68
CA ALA A 74 55.35 4.96 28.66
C ALA A 74 56.62 4.45 29.38
N ASP A 75 56.47 3.67 30.46
CA ASP A 75 57.57 3.03 31.19
C ASP A 75 57.09 1.68 31.81
N PRO A 76 57.10 0.58 31.04
CA PRO A 76 56.56 -0.70 31.49
C PRO A 76 57.32 -1.31 32.68
N GLU A 77 58.66 -1.27 32.67
CA GLU A 77 59.49 -1.87 33.72
C GLU A 77 59.36 -1.08 35.03
N GLY A 78 59.45 0.26 34.98
CA GLY A 78 59.27 1.09 36.17
C GLY A 78 57.84 1.04 36.73
N TYR A 79 56.82 0.93 35.87
CA TYR A 79 55.44 0.76 36.29
C TYR A 79 55.22 -0.57 37.02
N LEU A 80 55.77 -1.67 36.49
CA LEU A 80 55.62 -3.02 37.05
C LEU A 80 56.53 -3.30 38.26
N ALA A 81 57.59 -2.52 38.45
CA ALA A 81 58.42 -2.59 39.66
C ALA A 81 57.63 -2.31 40.96
N HIS A 82 56.48 -1.63 40.88
CA HIS A 82 55.58 -1.42 42.01
C HIS A 82 54.57 -2.59 42.14
N PRO A 83 54.60 -3.38 43.23
CA PRO A 83 53.77 -4.60 43.36
C PRO A 83 52.26 -4.38 43.21
N VAL A 84 51.74 -3.22 43.62
CA VAL A 84 50.31 -2.88 43.44
C VAL A 84 49.94 -2.72 41.97
N ASN A 85 50.83 -2.17 41.14
CA ASN A 85 50.58 -1.98 39.72
C ASN A 85 50.58 -3.32 38.98
N ALA A 86 51.50 -4.22 39.33
CA ALA A 86 51.52 -5.59 38.83
C ALA A 86 50.21 -6.33 39.17
N TYR A 87 49.75 -6.28 40.43
CA TYR A 87 48.46 -6.85 40.84
C TYR A 87 47.28 -6.24 40.06
N LYS A 88 47.25 -4.91 39.93
CA LYS A 88 46.16 -4.21 39.23
C LYS A 88 46.11 -4.56 37.74
N LEU A 89 47.25 -4.76 37.08
CA LEU A 89 47.29 -5.22 35.69
C LEU A 89 46.75 -6.64 35.56
N VAL A 90 47.20 -7.57 36.41
CA VAL A 90 46.71 -8.96 36.40
C VAL A 90 45.22 -9.02 36.66
N LYS A 91 44.71 -8.31 37.68
CA LYS A 91 43.28 -8.22 37.96
C LYS A 91 42.51 -7.66 36.76
N ARG A 92 43.01 -6.59 36.13
CA ARG A 92 42.34 -5.97 34.99
C ARG A 92 42.18 -6.97 33.85
N LEU A 93 43.25 -7.65 33.45
CA LEU A 93 43.23 -8.63 32.37
C LEU A 93 42.39 -9.88 32.71
N ASN A 94 42.41 -10.32 33.97
CA ASN A 94 41.72 -11.54 34.39
C ASN A 94 40.24 -11.33 34.77
N THR A 95 39.82 -10.12 35.14
CA THR A 95 38.47 -9.87 35.69
C THR A 95 37.76 -8.68 35.05
N ASP A 96 38.45 -7.54 34.89
CA ASP A 96 37.79 -6.34 34.38
C ASP A 96 37.51 -6.41 32.87
N TRP A 97 38.39 -7.06 32.09
CA TRP A 97 38.20 -7.29 30.65
C TRP A 97 37.08 -8.30 30.34
N PRO A 98 37.02 -9.49 30.98
CA PRO A 98 35.86 -10.38 30.84
C PRO A 98 34.52 -9.73 31.23
N ALA A 99 34.48 -8.90 32.28
CA ALA A 99 33.25 -8.19 32.64
C ALA A 99 32.81 -7.17 31.58
N LEU A 100 33.75 -6.58 30.82
CA LEU A 100 33.40 -5.77 29.65
C LEU A 100 32.86 -6.65 28.52
N GLU A 101 33.48 -7.80 28.27
CA GLU A 101 33.00 -8.76 27.26
C GLU A 101 31.54 -9.16 27.53
N ASP A 102 31.21 -9.50 28.78
CA ASP A 102 29.83 -9.79 29.20
C ASP A 102 28.87 -8.62 28.91
N LEU A 103 29.28 -7.38 29.21
CA LEU A 103 28.49 -6.18 28.92
C LEU A 103 28.29 -5.99 27.41
N VAL A 104 29.35 -6.18 26.60
CA VAL A 104 29.30 -6.03 25.15
C VAL A 104 28.38 -7.08 24.53
N LEU A 105 28.46 -8.33 24.98
CA LEU A 105 27.65 -9.45 24.51
C LEU A 105 26.19 -9.41 24.98
N GLN A 106 25.85 -8.58 25.97
CA GLN A 106 24.48 -8.45 26.47
C GLN A 106 23.52 -8.02 25.34
N ASN A 107 22.51 -8.85 25.06
CA ASN A 107 21.50 -8.56 24.04
C ASN A 107 20.41 -7.62 24.59
N SER A 108 20.50 -6.34 24.26
CA SER A 108 19.50 -5.32 24.63
C SER A 108 18.27 -5.31 23.74
N ALA A 109 18.32 -5.99 22.59
CA ALA A 109 17.25 -5.99 21.59
C ALA A 109 16.16 -7.03 21.87
N ALA A 110 16.36 -7.95 22.83
CA ALA A 110 15.47 -9.10 23.05
C ALA A 110 13.99 -8.71 23.20
N ASP A 111 13.67 -7.73 24.05
CA ASP A 111 12.30 -7.30 24.30
C ASP A 111 11.67 -6.63 23.07
N PHE A 112 12.44 -5.78 22.36
CA PHE A 112 11.97 -5.13 21.14
C PHE A 112 11.70 -6.14 20.03
N ILE A 113 12.62 -7.10 19.81
CA ILE A 113 12.47 -8.14 18.78
C ILE A 113 11.31 -9.08 19.11
N ALA A 114 11.09 -9.41 20.38
CA ALA A 114 9.95 -10.20 20.81
C ALA A 114 8.63 -9.47 20.52
N ASN A 115 8.52 -8.18 20.88
CA ASN A 115 7.34 -7.37 20.60
C ASN A 115 7.09 -7.24 19.08
N LEU A 116 8.13 -6.93 18.31
CA LEU A 116 8.06 -6.85 16.84
C LEU A 116 7.58 -8.17 16.23
N SER A 117 8.07 -9.30 16.73
CA SER A 117 7.71 -10.62 16.21
C SER A 117 6.25 -10.99 16.49
N VAL A 118 5.69 -10.57 17.63
CA VAL A 118 4.25 -10.73 17.93
C VAL A 118 3.42 -9.85 17.01
N GLN A 119 3.76 -8.57 16.86
CA GLN A 119 3.01 -7.62 16.04
C GLN A 119 3.08 -7.97 14.54
N ARG A 120 4.22 -8.50 14.07
CA ARG A 120 4.43 -8.89 12.67
C ARG A 120 3.43 -9.94 12.17
N GLN A 121 2.81 -10.71 13.05
CA GLN A 121 1.75 -11.66 12.68
C GLN A 121 0.50 -10.97 12.12
N PHE A 122 0.33 -9.68 12.42
CA PHE A 122 -0.81 -8.86 12.00
C PHE A 122 -0.42 -7.80 10.96
N PHE A 123 0.80 -7.85 10.45
CA PHE A 123 1.26 -6.89 9.46
C PHE A 123 0.68 -7.16 8.07
N PRO A 124 0.59 -6.13 7.22
CA PRO A 124 0.38 -6.32 5.80
C PRO A 124 1.43 -7.25 5.18
N THR A 125 1.03 -7.93 4.11
CA THR A 125 1.85 -8.81 3.29
C THR A 125 2.22 -8.14 1.97
N ASP A 126 3.09 -8.77 1.17
CA ASP A 126 3.45 -8.28 -0.17
C ASP A 126 2.22 -8.13 -1.09
N GLU A 127 1.17 -8.93 -0.87
CA GLU A 127 -0.11 -8.82 -1.58
C GLU A 127 -0.85 -7.51 -1.23
N ASP A 128 -0.78 -7.09 0.04
CA ASP A 128 -1.38 -5.83 0.49
C ASP A 128 -0.68 -4.62 -0.10
N GLU A 129 0.65 -4.65 -0.14
CA GLU A 129 1.46 -3.59 -0.75
C GLU A 129 1.16 -3.47 -2.24
N THR A 130 1.16 -4.60 -2.94
CA THR A 130 0.81 -4.66 -4.37
C THR A 130 -0.62 -4.20 -4.63
N GLY A 131 -1.57 -4.58 -3.76
CA GLY A 131 -2.96 -4.15 -3.83
C GLY A 131 -3.14 -2.64 -3.61
N ALA A 132 -2.40 -2.06 -2.67
CA ALA A 132 -2.38 -0.62 -2.43
C ALA A 132 -1.80 0.15 -3.62
N ALA A 133 -0.69 -0.33 -4.20
CA ALA A 133 -0.09 0.23 -5.40
C ALA A 133 -1.08 0.24 -6.59
N LYS A 134 -1.75 -0.89 -6.84
CA LYS A 134 -2.80 -1.00 -7.88
C LYS A 134 -3.97 -0.05 -7.62
N ALA A 135 -4.39 0.11 -6.36
CA ALA A 135 -5.46 1.03 -6.02
C ALA A 135 -5.07 2.49 -6.33
N LEU A 136 -3.82 2.88 -6.06
CA LEU A 136 -3.30 4.21 -6.38
C LEU A 136 -3.17 4.43 -7.89
N MET A 137 -2.68 3.46 -8.65
CA MET A 137 -2.67 3.50 -10.13
C MET A 137 -4.09 3.58 -10.71
N ARG A 138 -5.06 2.91 -10.10
CA ARG A 138 -6.47 3.06 -10.52
C ARG A 138 -6.97 4.50 -10.32
N LEU A 139 -6.61 5.16 -9.22
CA LEU A 139 -6.93 6.58 -9.03
C LEU A 139 -6.21 7.45 -10.05
N GLN A 140 -4.95 7.13 -10.36
CA GLN A 140 -4.16 7.77 -11.40
C GLN A 140 -4.91 7.76 -12.74
N ASP A 141 -5.35 6.58 -13.19
CA ASP A 141 -6.15 6.43 -14.41
C ASP A 141 -7.48 7.18 -14.33
N THR A 142 -8.26 6.91 -13.28
CA THR A 142 -9.64 7.40 -13.13
C THR A 142 -9.68 8.92 -13.17
N TYR A 143 -8.73 9.58 -12.52
CA TYR A 143 -8.67 11.03 -12.41
C TYR A 143 -7.65 11.68 -13.33
N LYS A 144 -7.00 10.90 -14.21
CA LYS A 144 -5.94 11.37 -15.13
C LYS A 144 -4.85 12.15 -14.40
N LEU A 145 -4.40 11.61 -13.27
CA LEU A 145 -3.39 12.24 -12.43
C LEU A 145 -2.00 11.93 -12.98
N ASP A 146 -1.14 12.94 -12.97
CA ASP A 146 0.27 12.76 -13.33
C ASP A 146 1.04 12.12 -12.16
N PRO A 147 1.98 11.18 -12.41
CA PRO A 147 2.85 10.61 -11.36
C PRO A 147 3.57 11.67 -10.52
N ASP A 148 3.91 12.83 -11.08
CA ASP A 148 4.50 13.96 -10.34
C ASP A 148 3.54 14.54 -9.31
N THR A 149 2.24 14.63 -9.66
CA THR A 149 1.20 15.13 -8.74
C THR A 149 1.01 14.17 -7.58
N ILE A 150 0.96 12.87 -7.87
CA ILE A 150 0.80 11.83 -6.85
C ILE A 150 2.05 11.76 -5.97
N SER A 151 3.25 11.73 -6.55
CA SER A 151 4.50 11.63 -5.79
C SER A 151 4.74 12.82 -4.87
N LYS A 152 4.29 14.03 -5.24
CA LYS A 152 4.35 15.20 -4.36
C LYS A 152 3.24 15.28 -3.32
N GLY A 153 2.27 14.36 -3.36
CA GLY A 153 1.11 14.40 -2.48
C GLY A 153 0.17 15.58 -2.74
N ASP A 154 0.21 16.19 -3.94
CA ASP A 154 -0.59 17.36 -4.31
C ASP A 154 -1.99 16.94 -4.77
N LEU A 155 -2.70 16.23 -3.87
CA LEU A 155 -4.07 15.79 -4.10
C LEU A 155 -5.06 16.71 -3.36
N PRO A 156 -6.13 17.19 -4.03
CA PRO A 156 -7.08 18.11 -3.43
C PRO A 156 -7.91 17.44 -2.31
N GLY A 157 -8.35 18.23 -1.34
CA GLY A 157 -9.37 17.82 -0.36
C GLY A 157 -8.85 17.18 0.93
N THR A 158 -7.53 17.02 1.09
CA THR A 158 -6.93 16.55 2.34
C THR A 158 -5.98 17.59 2.94
N LYS A 159 -5.92 17.64 4.27
CA LYS A 159 -4.90 18.42 5.02
C LYS A 159 -3.64 17.61 5.31
N TYR A 160 -3.72 16.29 5.11
CA TYR A 160 -2.64 15.35 5.37
C TYR A 160 -2.00 14.99 4.03
N GLN A 161 -0.76 15.46 3.85
CA GLN A 161 0.03 15.24 2.65
C GLN A 161 1.19 14.32 2.97
N ALA A 162 1.48 13.40 2.07
CA ALA A 162 2.64 12.53 2.09
C ALA A 162 3.32 12.59 0.73
N VAL A 163 4.64 12.50 0.73
CA VAL A 163 5.48 12.55 -0.49
C VAL A 163 6.06 11.15 -0.70
N LEU A 164 6.03 10.67 -1.94
CA LEU A 164 6.69 9.43 -2.33
C LEU A 164 8.17 9.72 -2.61
N SER A 165 9.04 8.99 -1.93
CA SER A 165 10.48 9.01 -2.22
C SER A 165 10.76 8.37 -3.59
N VAL A 166 12.00 8.54 -4.08
CA VAL A 166 12.48 7.86 -5.29
C VAL A 166 12.29 6.34 -5.19
N ASP A 167 12.58 5.77 -4.02
CA ASP A 167 12.49 4.33 -3.81
C ASP A 167 11.02 3.86 -3.75
N ASP A 168 10.09 4.69 -3.25
CA ASP A 168 8.65 4.41 -3.29
C ASP A 168 8.11 4.43 -4.73
N CYS A 169 8.48 5.45 -5.53
CA CYS A 169 8.12 5.54 -6.94
C CYS A 169 8.69 4.36 -7.74
N PHE A 170 9.91 3.92 -7.42
CA PHE A 170 10.51 2.73 -8.02
C PHE A 170 9.76 1.46 -7.62
N GLY A 171 9.34 1.34 -6.35
CA GLY A 171 8.46 0.28 -5.86
C GLY A 171 7.15 0.21 -6.64
N MET A 172 6.49 1.35 -6.86
CA MET A 172 5.29 1.46 -7.69
C MET A 172 5.52 0.94 -9.11
N GLY A 173 6.57 1.44 -9.80
CA GLY A 173 6.90 0.98 -11.15
C GLY A 173 7.23 -0.51 -11.22
N ARG A 174 7.92 -1.07 -10.22
CA ARG A 174 8.24 -2.50 -10.15
C ARG A 174 6.99 -3.36 -9.93
N SER A 175 6.07 -2.90 -9.09
CA SER A 175 4.77 -3.57 -8.88
C SER A 175 3.94 -3.62 -10.16
N ALA A 176 3.91 -2.52 -10.94
CA ALA A 176 3.28 -2.52 -12.27
C ALA A 176 3.96 -3.50 -13.24
N TYR A 177 5.30 -3.50 -13.27
CA TYR A 177 6.09 -4.37 -14.16
C TYR A 177 5.82 -5.85 -13.90
N ASN A 178 5.81 -6.26 -12.64
CA ASN A 178 5.59 -7.66 -12.25
C ASN A 178 4.19 -8.17 -12.65
N GLU A 179 3.23 -7.27 -12.82
CA GLU A 179 1.87 -7.56 -13.25
C GLU A 179 1.68 -7.46 -14.76
N GLY A 180 2.74 -7.12 -15.51
CA GLY A 180 2.68 -6.90 -16.95
C GLY A 180 2.04 -5.57 -17.35
N ASP A 181 1.82 -4.65 -16.41
CA ASP A 181 1.34 -3.30 -16.69
C ASP A 181 2.51 -2.39 -17.10
N TYR A 182 2.95 -2.56 -18.35
CA TYR A 182 4.07 -1.79 -18.88
C TYR A 182 3.74 -0.31 -19.05
N TYR A 183 2.46 0.05 -19.23
CA TYR A 183 2.02 1.44 -19.30
C TYR A 183 2.34 2.18 -17.98
N HIS A 184 1.86 1.67 -16.85
CA HIS A 184 2.18 2.27 -15.55
C HIS A 184 3.66 2.13 -15.19
N THR A 185 4.31 1.03 -15.61
CA THR A 185 5.76 0.88 -15.41
C THR A 185 6.52 2.05 -16.03
N VAL A 186 6.22 2.41 -17.28
CA VAL A 186 6.89 3.52 -17.95
C VAL A 186 6.67 4.83 -17.21
N LEU A 187 5.41 5.15 -16.88
CA LEU A 187 5.07 6.40 -16.19
C LEU A 187 5.81 6.56 -14.86
N TRP A 188 5.83 5.50 -14.04
CA TRP A 188 6.49 5.55 -12.73
C TRP A 188 8.02 5.51 -12.85
N MET A 189 8.60 4.74 -13.76
CA MET A 189 10.05 4.72 -13.97
C MET A 189 10.58 6.05 -14.53
N GLU A 190 9.81 6.73 -15.37
CA GLU A 190 10.13 8.10 -15.81
C GLU A 190 10.10 9.10 -14.65
N GLN A 191 9.11 8.99 -13.76
CA GLN A 191 9.06 9.82 -12.56
C GLN A 191 10.27 9.57 -11.64
N VAL A 192 10.69 8.31 -11.48
CA VAL A 192 11.92 7.96 -10.74
C VAL A 192 13.15 8.62 -11.37
N LEU A 193 13.32 8.53 -12.70
CA LEU A 193 14.42 9.20 -13.39
C LEU A 193 14.40 10.71 -13.19
N LYS A 194 13.21 11.33 -13.22
CA LYS A 194 13.04 12.76 -12.98
C LYS A 194 13.49 13.16 -11.57
N GLN A 195 13.11 12.40 -10.54
CA GLN A 195 13.55 12.65 -9.16
C GLN A 195 15.07 12.44 -8.99
N LEU A 196 15.63 11.39 -9.61
CA LEU A 196 17.08 11.15 -9.60
C LEU A 196 17.88 12.19 -10.38
N ASP A 197 17.32 12.76 -11.45
CA ASP A 197 17.93 13.87 -12.21
C ASP A 197 17.83 15.19 -11.43
N ALA A 198 16.83 15.36 -10.56
CA ALA A 198 16.72 16.47 -9.61
C ALA A 198 17.68 16.36 -8.41
N GLY A 199 18.36 15.22 -8.24
CA GLY A 199 19.35 15.00 -7.18
C GLY A 199 18.77 14.53 -5.85
N GLU A 200 17.57 13.94 -5.86
CA GLU A 200 16.98 13.32 -4.67
C GLU A 200 17.78 12.08 -4.23
N GLU A 201 17.96 11.90 -2.91
CA GLU A 201 18.68 10.76 -2.35
C GLU A 201 17.85 9.47 -2.51
N ALA A 202 18.51 8.40 -2.95
CA ALA A 202 17.86 7.10 -3.19
C ALA A 202 18.86 5.96 -3.04
N THR A 203 18.36 4.78 -2.68
CA THR A 203 19.14 3.54 -2.80
C THR A 203 19.10 2.98 -4.22
N THR A 204 18.01 3.27 -4.95
CA THR A 204 17.83 2.88 -6.35
C THR A 204 18.77 3.64 -7.29
N SER A 205 19.48 2.91 -8.13
CA SER A 205 20.38 3.48 -9.14
C SER A 205 19.68 3.76 -10.48
N LYS A 206 20.16 4.77 -11.23
CA LYS A 206 19.67 5.05 -12.59
C LYS A 206 19.79 3.84 -13.53
N ALA A 207 20.82 3.01 -13.36
CA ALA A 207 21.00 1.80 -14.16
C ALA A 207 19.86 0.79 -13.94
N GLN A 208 19.47 0.55 -12.69
CA GLN A 208 18.32 -0.32 -12.38
C GLN A 208 17.03 0.21 -12.99
N VAL A 209 16.78 1.52 -12.90
CA VAL A 209 15.56 2.14 -13.47
C VAL A 209 15.51 1.98 -14.98
N LEU A 210 16.63 2.24 -15.67
CA LEU A 210 16.72 2.10 -17.12
C LEU A 210 16.55 0.66 -17.60
N ASP A 211 16.91 -0.33 -16.79
CA ASP A 211 16.72 -1.75 -17.12
C ASP A 211 15.21 -2.08 -17.23
N TYR A 212 14.43 -1.73 -16.21
CA TYR A 212 12.96 -1.90 -16.25
C TYR A 212 12.31 -1.03 -17.33
N LEU A 213 12.70 0.24 -17.44
CA LEU A 213 12.10 1.19 -18.37
C LEU A 213 12.34 0.77 -19.82
N SER A 214 13.57 0.38 -20.18
CA SER A 214 13.90 -0.04 -21.55
C SER A 214 13.08 -1.25 -22.00
N TYR A 215 12.88 -2.23 -21.11
CA TYR A 215 12.04 -3.39 -21.41
C TYR A 215 10.56 -3.02 -21.51
N ALA A 216 10.02 -2.21 -20.59
CA ALA A 216 8.62 -1.81 -20.63
C ALA A 216 8.28 -1.01 -21.90
N VAL A 217 9.16 -0.09 -22.30
CA VAL A 217 9.06 0.67 -23.55
C VAL A 217 9.08 -0.26 -24.77
N PHE A 218 9.97 -1.27 -24.78
CA PHE A 218 9.98 -2.29 -25.83
C PHE A 218 8.67 -3.08 -25.89
N GLN A 219 8.10 -3.48 -24.75
CA GLN A 219 6.83 -4.20 -24.70
C GLN A 219 5.64 -3.38 -25.21
N LEU A 220 5.71 -2.05 -25.11
CA LEU A 220 4.74 -1.13 -25.69
C LEU A 220 4.97 -0.86 -27.19
N GLY A 221 5.98 -1.46 -27.80
CA GLY A 221 6.26 -1.38 -29.24
C GLY A 221 7.17 -0.23 -29.66
N ASP A 222 7.69 0.57 -28.73
CA ASP A 222 8.58 1.69 -29.03
C ASP A 222 10.05 1.23 -29.05
N LEU A 223 10.39 0.55 -30.14
CA LEU A 223 11.70 -0.08 -30.31
C LEU A 223 12.86 0.94 -30.35
N HIS A 224 12.63 2.11 -30.97
CA HIS A 224 13.64 3.16 -31.08
C HIS A 224 14.04 3.69 -29.70
N ARG A 225 13.07 4.00 -28.84
CA ARG A 225 13.34 4.50 -27.49
C ARG A 225 13.92 3.41 -26.60
N ALA A 226 13.49 2.16 -26.74
CA ALA A 226 14.08 1.03 -26.02
C ALA A 226 15.60 0.91 -26.29
N VAL A 227 16.02 1.07 -27.55
CA VAL A 227 17.45 1.10 -27.93
C VAL A 227 18.19 2.29 -27.30
N GLU A 228 17.61 3.49 -27.35
CA GLU A 228 18.21 4.69 -26.73
C GLU A 228 18.42 4.49 -25.23
N LEU A 229 17.40 4.03 -24.52
CA LEU A 229 17.44 3.77 -23.08
C LEU A 229 18.46 2.68 -22.73
N THR A 230 18.54 1.62 -23.54
CA THR A 230 19.52 0.55 -23.34
C THR A 230 20.95 1.03 -23.56
N ARG A 231 21.19 1.92 -24.53
CA ARG A 231 22.50 2.56 -24.72
C ARG A 231 22.86 3.49 -23.55
N ARG A 232 21.88 4.23 -23.01
CA ARG A 232 22.06 5.04 -21.79
C ARG A 232 22.36 4.16 -20.57
N LEU A 233 21.76 2.98 -20.48
CA LEU A 233 22.07 2.01 -19.43
C LEU A 233 23.52 1.55 -19.54
N LEU A 234 23.95 1.11 -20.73
CA LEU A 234 25.32 0.61 -20.97
C LEU A 234 26.40 1.68 -20.81
N SER A 235 26.07 2.97 -20.94
CA SER A 235 27.01 4.04 -20.63
C SER A 235 27.23 4.25 -19.13
N LEU A 236 26.25 3.86 -18.30
CA LEU A 236 26.35 3.88 -16.84
C LEU A 236 26.93 2.58 -16.27
N ASP A 237 26.53 1.43 -16.82
CA ASP A 237 27.01 0.11 -16.44
C ASP A 237 27.33 -0.72 -17.70
N PRO A 238 28.58 -0.61 -18.22
CA PRO A 238 29.01 -1.37 -19.40
C PRO A 238 29.03 -2.89 -19.18
N SER A 239 29.05 -3.34 -17.92
CA SER A 239 29.11 -4.76 -17.53
C SER A 239 27.73 -5.35 -17.23
N HIS A 240 26.65 -4.62 -17.49
CA HIS A 240 25.30 -5.05 -17.13
C HIS A 240 24.91 -6.36 -17.85
N GLU A 241 24.58 -7.38 -17.06
CA GLU A 241 24.44 -8.78 -17.51
C GLU A 241 23.49 -8.94 -18.71
N ARG A 242 22.37 -8.21 -18.72
CA ARG A 242 21.29 -8.34 -19.71
C ARG A 242 21.32 -7.30 -20.82
N ALA A 243 21.89 -6.12 -20.58
CA ALA A 243 21.65 -4.97 -21.44
C ALA A 243 22.36 -5.09 -22.80
N GLY A 244 23.57 -5.67 -22.82
CA GLY A 244 24.27 -5.92 -24.07
C GLY A 244 23.51 -6.90 -24.99
N GLY A 245 22.94 -7.95 -24.42
CA GLY A 245 22.10 -8.91 -25.14
C GLY A 245 20.80 -8.28 -25.66
N ASN A 246 20.11 -7.53 -24.80
CA ASN A 246 18.89 -6.80 -25.16
C ASN A 246 19.16 -5.79 -26.29
N LEU A 247 20.24 -5.02 -26.21
CA LEU A 247 20.61 -4.05 -27.24
C LEU A 247 20.82 -4.72 -28.59
N HIS A 248 21.60 -5.81 -28.63
CA HIS A 248 21.84 -6.55 -29.87
C HIS A 248 20.54 -7.10 -30.47
N TYR A 249 19.64 -7.61 -29.62
CA TYR A 249 18.33 -8.09 -30.04
C TYR A 249 17.45 -6.97 -30.62
N PHE A 250 17.38 -5.82 -29.94
CA PHE A 250 16.61 -4.66 -30.40
C PHE A 250 17.17 -4.06 -31.70
N GLU A 251 18.49 -3.95 -31.83
CA GLU A 251 19.14 -3.47 -33.07
C GLU A 251 18.86 -4.40 -34.25
N ARG A 252 18.81 -5.72 -34.03
CA ARG A 252 18.42 -6.67 -35.08
C ARG A 252 16.97 -6.45 -35.53
N LEU A 253 16.04 -6.24 -34.60
CA LEU A 253 14.64 -5.95 -34.93
C LEU A 253 14.49 -4.65 -35.72
N LEU A 254 15.26 -3.61 -35.40
CA LEU A 254 15.26 -2.34 -36.16
C LEU A 254 15.74 -2.53 -37.60
N GLU A 255 16.76 -3.37 -37.82
CA GLU A 255 17.24 -3.65 -39.17
C GLU A 255 16.19 -4.45 -39.96
N GLU A 256 15.52 -5.42 -39.34
CA GLU A 256 14.41 -6.16 -39.96
C GLU A 256 13.23 -5.23 -40.34
N GLU A 257 12.88 -4.25 -39.49
CA GLU A 257 11.86 -3.23 -39.80
C GLU A 257 12.29 -2.35 -40.97
N ARG A 258 13.56 -1.93 -40.98
CA ARG A 258 14.14 -1.11 -42.06
C ARG A 258 14.13 -1.85 -43.40
N GLU A 259 14.49 -3.13 -43.43
CA GLU A 259 14.44 -3.98 -44.64
C GLU A 259 13.00 -4.17 -45.15
N LYS A 260 12.02 -4.33 -44.26
CA LYS A 260 10.59 -4.41 -44.63
C LYS A 260 10.07 -3.09 -45.21
N MET A 261 10.51 -1.95 -44.67
CA MET A 261 10.13 -0.62 -45.19
C MET A 261 10.72 -0.36 -46.58
N LEU A 262 11.98 -0.77 -46.79
CA LEU A 262 12.66 -0.69 -48.09
C LEU A 262 12.01 -1.56 -49.17
N SER A 263 11.37 -2.68 -48.80
CA SER A 263 10.72 -3.59 -49.75
C SER A 263 9.27 -3.24 -50.07
N ASN A 264 8.55 -2.52 -49.20
CA ASN A 264 7.11 -2.26 -49.37
C ASN A 264 6.74 -0.91 -50.02
N HIS A 265 7.70 -0.04 -50.39
CA HIS A 265 7.43 1.26 -51.04
C HIS A 265 6.29 2.09 -50.41
N THR A 266 6.01 1.90 -49.12
CA THR A 266 5.07 2.71 -48.37
C THR A 266 5.87 3.75 -47.60
N GLU A 267 5.69 5.02 -47.98
CA GLU A 267 6.04 6.17 -47.15
C GLU A 267 5.13 6.17 -45.91
N ALA A 268 5.35 5.23 -45.01
CA ALA A 268 4.87 5.37 -43.64
C ALA A 268 5.89 6.26 -42.94
N GLU A 269 5.51 7.52 -42.71
CA GLU A 269 6.25 8.43 -41.84
C GLU A 269 6.58 7.68 -40.54
N LEU A 270 7.88 7.61 -40.21
CA LEU A 270 8.35 7.28 -38.87
C LEU A 270 7.82 8.37 -37.93
N ALA A 271 6.56 8.28 -37.55
CA ALA A 271 6.05 9.02 -36.42
C ALA A 271 6.80 8.44 -35.22
N ALA A 272 7.91 9.10 -34.84
CA ALA A 272 8.52 8.90 -33.54
C ALA A 272 7.40 9.07 -32.53
N GLN A 273 6.87 7.96 -32.00
CA GLN A 273 5.88 7.99 -30.95
C GLN A 273 6.51 8.78 -29.83
N GLN A 274 5.97 9.96 -29.56
CA GLN A 274 6.59 10.97 -28.70
C GLN A 274 6.51 10.57 -27.23
N GLY A 275 6.97 9.39 -26.81
CA GLY A 275 6.92 8.91 -25.42
C GLY A 275 5.52 8.94 -24.78
N ILE A 276 4.47 9.18 -25.56
CA ILE A 276 3.08 9.21 -25.12
C ILE A 276 2.54 7.83 -25.42
N TYR A 277 2.49 6.99 -24.39
CA TYR A 277 1.88 5.68 -24.48
C TYR A 277 0.39 5.82 -24.18
N GLU A 278 -0.43 5.17 -25.00
CA GLU A 278 -1.84 5.04 -24.70
C GLU A 278 -2.04 3.88 -23.73
N ARG A 279 -2.98 4.06 -22.80
CA ARG A 279 -3.39 3.00 -21.89
C ARG A 279 -3.93 1.83 -22.71
N PRO A 280 -3.54 0.57 -22.41
CA PRO A 280 -4.13 -0.60 -23.05
C PRO A 280 -5.66 -0.60 -22.92
N VAL A 281 -6.34 -1.02 -23.98
CA VAL A 281 -7.81 -1.09 -23.99
C VAL A 281 -8.29 -2.05 -22.90
N ASP A 282 -9.15 -1.55 -22.01
CA ASP A 282 -9.73 -2.37 -20.96
C ASP A 282 -10.71 -3.40 -21.54
N TYR A 283 -10.88 -4.53 -20.86
CA TYR A 283 -11.86 -5.54 -21.23
C TYR A 283 -13.31 -5.06 -21.03
N LEU A 284 -13.54 -3.99 -20.27
CA LEU A 284 -14.83 -3.32 -20.08
C LEU A 284 -14.91 -2.02 -20.89
N PRO A 285 -15.68 -1.99 -21.99
CA PRO A 285 -15.88 -0.78 -22.79
C PRO A 285 -16.49 0.40 -22.00
N GLU A 286 -17.28 0.10 -20.96
CA GLU A 286 -17.93 1.11 -20.13
C GLU A 286 -16.99 1.78 -19.12
N ARG A 287 -15.76 1.28 -18.97
CA ARG A 287 -14.81 1.79 -17.98
C ARG A 287 -14.46 3.25 -18.22
N ASP A 288 -14.19 3.62 -19.46
CA ASP A 288 -13.88 5.03 -19.82
C ASP A 288 -15.05 5.97 -19.50
N VAL A 289 -16.28 5.50 -19.75
CA VAL A 289 -17.50 6.23 -19.40
C VAL A 289 -17.58 6.37 -17.89
N TYR A 290 -17.43 5.29 -17.12
CA TYR A 290 -17.42 5.32 -15.66
C TYR A 290 -16.37 6.28 -15.09
N GLU A 291 -15.14 6.22 -15.58
CA GLU A 291 -14.05 7.09 -15.13
C GLU A 291 -14.35 8.57 -15.48
N SER A 292 -14.94 8.85 -16.66
CA SER A 292 -15.40 10.19 -17.03
C SER A 292 -16.49 10.74 -16.11
N LEU A 293 -17.41 9.88 -15.64
CA LEU A 293 -18.43 10.26 -14.67
C LEU A 293 -17.78 10.63 -13.33
N CYS A 294 -16.75 9.90 -12.89
CA CYS A 294 -16.01 10.21 -11.66
C CYS A 294 -15.31 11.57 -11.74
N ARG A 295 -14.90 12.01 -12.94
CA ARG A 295 -14.33 13.35 -13.19
C ARG A 295 -15.38 14.45 -13.38
N GLY A 296 -16.67 14.11 -13.39
CA GLY A 296 -17.76 15.06 -13.66
C GLY A 296 -17.84 15.51 -15.12
N GLU A 297 -17.24 14.76 -16.05
CA GLU A 297 -17.28 14.97 -17.51
C GLU A 297 -18.58 14.43 -18.15
N GLY A 298 -19.42 13.76 -17.35
CA GLY A 298 -20.65 13.12 -17.76
C GLY A 298 -21.79 14.04 -18.19
N VAL A 299 -22.96 13.42 -18.36
CA VAL A 299 -24.22 14.13 -18.61
C VAL A 299 -24.49 15.10 -17.47
N LYS A 300 -24.76 16.36 -17.80
CA LYS A 300 -25.15 17.41 -16.84
C LYS A 300 -26.63 17.74 -16.97
N LEU A 301 -27.28 18.07 -15.86
CA LEU A 301 -28.66 18.54 -15.87
C LEU A 301 -28.74 19.86 -16.62
N THR A 302 -29.73 19.99 -17.50
CA THR A 302 -30.04 21.28 -18.10
C THR A 302 -30.69 22.19 -17.05
N PRO A 303 -30.54 23.52 -17.13
CA PRO A 303 -31.18 24.44 -16.19
C PRO A 303 -32.70 24.25 -16.08
N ARG A 304 -33.35 23.77 -17.15
CA ARG A 304 -34.79 23.45 -17.14
C ARG A 304 -35.10 22.20 -16.30
N ARG A 305 -34.27 21.17 -16.36
CA ARG A 305 -34.42 19.95 -15.55
C ARG A 305 -34.09 20.23 -14.09
N GLN A 306 -32.99 20.95 -13.84
CA GLN A 306 -32.56 21.31 -12.48
C GLN A 306 -33.62 22.11 -11.71
N LYS A 307 -34.36 23.01 -12.38
CA LYS A 307 -35.48 23.75 -11.77
C LYS A 307 -36.64 22.88 -11.29
N ARG A 308 -36.72 21.62 -11.72
CA ARG A 308 -37.76 20.67 -11.29
C ARG A 308 -37.35 19.86 -10.07
N LEU A 309 -36.08 19.93 -9.67
CA LEU A 309 -35.58 19.28 -8.47
C LEU A 309 -35.83 20.18 -7.26
N PHE A 310 -36.26 19.61 -6.15
CA PHE A 310 -36.54 20.35 -4.93
C PHE A 310 -36.32 19.50 -3.68
N CYS A 311 -36.03 20.18 -2.57
CA CYS A 311 -35.97 19.55 -1.26
C CYS A 311 -37.35 19.58 -0.61
N ARG A 312 -37.70 18.53 0.15
CA ARG A 312 -38.98 18.41 0.83
C ARG A 312 -38.85 17.60 2.13
N TYR A 313 -39.89 17.71 2.96
CA TYR A 313 -40.08 16.83 4.10
C TYR A 313 -40.93 15.63 3.67
N HIS A 314 -40.35 14.45 3.74
CA HIS A 314 -40.98 13.19 3.35
C HIS A 314 -41.69 12.54 4.53
N HIS A 315 -42.99 12.31 4.37
CA HIS A 315 -43.86 11.75 5.41
C HIS A 315 -44.21 10.27 5.19
N GLY A 316 -43.50 9.56 4.29
CA GLY A 316 -43.68 8.11 4.07
C GLY A 316 -45.13 7.72 3.77
N ASN A 317 -45.81 8.43 2.86
CA ASN A 317 -47.23 8.20 2.57
C ASN A 317 -48.15 8.22 3.82
N ARG A 318 -47.88 9.14 4.76
CA ARG A 318 -48.62 9.34 6.02
C ARG A 318 -48.40 8.23 7.07
N VAL A 319 -47.21 7.62 7.07
CA VAL A 319 -46.77 6.77 8.19
C VAL A 319 -46.84 7.59 9.49
N PRO A 320 -47.55 7.14 10.54
CA PRO A 320 -47.82 7.94 11.73
C PRO A 320 -46.58 8.57 12.38
N GLN A 321 -45.48 7.82 12.45
CA GLN A 321 -44.23 8.28 13.04
C GLN A 321 -43.60 9.44 12.24
N LEU A 322 -43.71 9.41 10.90
CA LEU A 322 -43.13 10.41 10.01
C LEU A 322 -44.00 11.66 9.84
N LEU A 323 -45.23 11.65 10.36
CA LEU A 323 -46.03 12.87 10.49
C LEU A 323 -45.46 13.80 11.57
N ILE A 324 -44.82 13.23 12.60
CA ILE A 324 -44.23 13.98 13.71
C ILE A 324 -42.77 14.34 13.39
N ALA A 325 -42.01 13.41 12.80
CA ALA A 325 -40.61 13.58 12.44
C ALA A 325 -40.37 13.14 10.97
N PRO A 326 -40.68 13.98 9.98
CA PRO A 326 -40.43 13.67 8.58
C PRO A 326 -38.93 13.61 8.25
N PHE A 327 -38.59 12.83 7.24
CA PHE A 327 -37.23 12.83 6.68
C PHE A 327 -37.01 14.02 5.76
N LYS A 328 -35.78 14.54 5.76
CA LYS A 328 -35.34 15.53 4.78
C LYS A 328 -34.97 14.78 3.50
N GLU A 329 -35.63 15.12 2.41
CA GLU A 329 -35.50 14.50 1.10
C GLU A 329 -35.05 15.56 0.09
N GLU A 330 -34.13 15.19 -0.81
CA GLU A 330 -33.68 16.02 -1.93
C GLU A 330 -33.64 15.21 -3.22
N ASP A 331 -34.28 15.74 -4.27
CA ASP A 331 -34.16 15.19 -5.62
C ASP A 331 -32.77 15.54 -6.19
N GLU A 332 -31.86 14.56 -6.33
CA GLU A 332 -30.53 14.78 -6.92
C GLU A 332 -30.54 14.61 -8.45
N TRP A 333 -31.42 13.74 -8.97
CA TRP A 333 -31.56 13.50 -10.41
C TRP A 333 -32.99 13.10 -10.78
N ASP A 334 -33.45 13.49 -11.97
CA ASP A 334 -34.82 13.25 -12.45
C ASP A 334 -34.98 11.93 -13.24
N SER A 335 -33.96 11.47 -13.98
CA SER A 335 -34.02 10.20 -14.73
C SER A 335 -32.63 9.57 -14.97
N PRO A 336 -32.29 8.45 -14.30
CA PRO A 336 -33.12 7.73 -13.32
C PRO A 336 -33.41 8.60 -12.09
N HIS A 337 -34.55 8.41 -11.44
CA HIS A 337 -34.88 9.22 -10.27
C HIS A 337 -33.92 8.87 -9.13
N ILE A 338 -33.08 9.82 -8.72
CA ILE A 338 -32.12 9.67 -7.62
C ILE A 338 -32.50 10.66 -6.53
N VAL A 339 -32.67 10.15 -5.32
CA VAL A 339 -33.13 10.90 -4.16
C VAL A 339 -32.16 10.68 -3.02
N ARG A 340 -31.76 11.77 -2.36
CA ARG A 340 -30.95 11.73 -1.15
C ARG A 340 -31.81 12.01 0.08
N TYR A 341 -31.67 11.15 1.08
CA TYR A 341 -32.26 11.35 2.39
C TYR A 341 -31.18 11.75 3.37
N TYR A 342 -31.43 12.82 4.13
CA TYR A 342 -30.50 13.34 5.13
C TYR A 342 -30.86 12.85 6.53
N ASP A 343 -29.83 12.71 7.36
CA ASP A 343 -29.95 12.40 8.79
C ASP A 343 -30.76 11.12 9.05
N VAL A 344 -30.60 10.13 8.17
CA VAL A 344 -31.36 8.87 8.22
C VAL A 344 -30.94 8.00 9.40
N MET A 345 -29.68 8.04 9.81
CA MET A 345 -29.12 7.30 10.95
C MET A 345 -28.41 8.27 11.89
N SER A 346 -28.47 8.01 13.20
CA SER A 346 -27.68 8.79 14.16
C SER A 346 -26.23 8.32 14.18
N ASP A 347 -25.32 9.16 14.69
CA ASP A 347 -23.91 8.80 14.83
C ASP A 347 -23.72 7.56 15.72
N GLU A 348 -24.53 7.40 16.77
CA GLU A 348 -24.47 6.21 17.64
C GLU A 348 -24.91 4.94 16.91
N GLU A 349 -25.93 5.02 16.04
CA GLU A 349 -26.36 3.88 15.22
C GLU A 349 -25.28 3.51 14.20
N ILE A 350 -24.65 4.52 13.58
CA ILE A 350 -23.56 4.34 12.62
C ILE A 350 -22.37 3.64 13.29
N GLU A 351 -21.93 4.10 14.46
CA GLU A 351 -20.81 3.48 15.18
C GLU A 351 -21.15 2.07 15.63
N ARG A 352 -22.37 1.83 16.12
CA ARG A 352 -22.79 0.48 16.50
C ARG A 352 -22.81 -0.49 15.33
N ILE A 353 -23.27 -0.05 14.15
CA ILE A 353 -23.22 -0.86 12.92
C ILE A 353 -21.77 -1.16 12.53
N LYS A 354 -20.86 -0.17 12.60
CA LYS A 354 -19.43 -0.39 12.32
C LYS A 354 -18.82 -1.42 13.26
N GLU A 355 -19.13 -1.37 14.56
CA GLU A 355 -18.62 -2.31 15.56
C GLU A 355 -19.01 -3.76 15.25
N ILE A 356 -20.28 -4.02 14.93
CA ILE A 356 -20.79 -5.37 14.65
C ILE A 356 -20.38 -5.86 13.24
N ALA A 357 -20.19 -4.93 12.29
CA ALA A 357 -19.76 -5.23 10.92
C ALA A 357 -18.27 -5.56 10.83
N LYS A 358 -17.40 -4.81 11.54
CA LYS A 358 -15.93 -4.94 11.46
C LYS A 358 -15.42 -6.38 11.55
N PRO A 359 -15.84 -7.24 12.51
CA PRO A 359 -15.36 -8.63 12.58
C PRO A 359 -15.90 -9.53 11.45
N LYS A 360 -16.96 -9.13 10.74
CA LYS A 360 -17.58 -9.87 9.64
C LYS A 360 -17.13 -9.38 8.26
N LEU A 361 -16.27 -8.35 8.17
CA LEU A 361 -15.81 -7.78 6.91
C LEU A 361 -14.97 -8.79 6.12
N ALA A 362 -15.46 -9.15 4.94
CA ALA A 362 -14.78 -10.03 4.01
C ALA A 362 -14.57 -9.34 2.65
N ARG A 363 -13.61 -9.86 1.87
CA ARG A 363 -13.34 -9.35 0.53
C ARG A 363 -14.60 -9.41 -0.31
N ALA A 364 -14.96 -8.28 -0.90
CA ALA A 364 -16.14 -8.23 -1.72
C ALA A 364 -15.90 -8.99 -3.04
N THR A 365 -16.70 -10.02 -3.28
CA THR A 365 -16.60 -10.87 -4.48
C THR A 365 -17.52 -10.36 -5.58
N VAL A 366 -17.25 -10.79 -6.81
CA VAL A 366 -18.12 -10.61 -7.97
C VAL A 366 -18.50 -11.97 -8.52
N ARG A 367 -19.65 -12.05 -9.17
CA ARG A 367 -20.05 -13.27 -9.86
C ARG A 367 -19.50 -13.25 -11.28
N ASP A 368 -18.59 -14.17 -11.59
CA ASP A 368 -18.04 -14.31 -12.93
C ASP A 368 -19.18 -14.60 -13.92
N PRO A 369 -19.36 -13.79 -14.98
CA PRO A 369 -20.47 -13.95 -15.93
C PRO A 369 -20.36 -15.24 -16.77
N LYS A 370 -19.16 -15.81 -16.93
CA LYS A 370 -18.92 -17.04 -17.71
C LYS A 370 -19.09 -18.28 -16.85
N THR A 371 -18.49 -18.29 -15.66
CA THR A 371 -18.47 -19.49 -14.80
C THR A 371 -19.58 -19.49 -13.75
N GLY A 372 -20.16 -18.33 -13.43
CA GLY A 372 -21.18 -18.14 -12.40
C GLY A 372 -20.65 -18.24 -10.97
N VAL A 373 -19.35 -18.45 -10.80
CA VAL A 373 -18.66 -18.61 -9.50
C VAL A 373 -18.32 -17.25 -8.92
N LEU A 374 -18.38 -17.13 -7.59
CA LEU A 374 -17.91 -15.94 -6.89
C LEU A 374 -16.38 -15.89 -6.91
N THR A 375 -15.84 -14.83 -7.48
CA THR A 375 -14.39 -14.60 -7.58
C THR A 375 -14.04 -13.22 -7.03
N VAL A 376 -12.79 -13.06 -6.58
CA VAL A 376 -12.28 -11.74 -6.18
C VAL A 376 -11.93 -10.98 -7.45
N ALA A 377 -12.53 -9.81 -7.63
CA ALA A 377 -12.21 -8.92 -8.73
C ALA A 377 -11.16 -7.90 -8.29
N SER A 378 -10.09 -7.76 -9.07
CA SER A 378 -9.05 -6.75 -8.84
C SER A 378 -9.60 -5.31 -8.86
N TYR A 379 -10.68 -5.05 -9.60
CA TYR A 379 -11.35 -3.75 -9.65
C TYR A 379 -12.28 -3.46 -8.45
N ARG A 380 -12.56 -4.43 -7.59
CA ARG A 380 -13.42 -4.23 -6.40
C ARG A 380 -12.56 -4.29 -5.15
N VAL A 381 -12.10 -3.12 -4.70
CA VAL A 381 -11.13 -3.01 -3.60
C VAL A 381 -11.75 -2.88 -2.21
N SER A 382 -13.08 -2.95 -2.06
CA SER A 382 -13.74 -2.86 -0.75
C SER A 382 -13.85 -4.21 -0.02
N LYS A 383 -13.99 -4.16 1.30
CA LYS A 383 -14.59 -5.22 2.11
C LYS A 383 -16.05 -4.91 2.40
N SER A 384 -16.88 -5.95 2.46
CA SER A 384 -18.28 -5.85 2.84
C SER A 384 -18.62 -6.93 3.86
N SER A 385 -19.63 -6.66 4.67
CA SER A 385 -20.27 -7.65 5.53
C SER A 385 -21.75 -7.72 5.18
N TRP A 386 -22.49 -8.65 5.76
CA TRP A 386 -23.95 -8.63 5.69
C TRP A 386 -24.47 -8.79 7.11
N LEU A 387 -25.41 -7.94 7.49
CA LEU A 387 -26.00 -7.90 8.82
C LEU A 387 -27.49 -8.26 8.75
N GLU A 388 -27.88 -9.17 9.62
CA GLU A 388 -29.26 -9.61 9.81
C GLU A 388 -29.93 -8.80 10.94
N GLU A 389 -31.27 -8.75 10.95
CA GLU A 389 -32.01 -8.03 12.01
C GLU A 389 -31.75 -8.61 13.41
N ASP A 390 -31.46 -9.92 13.47
CA ASP A 390 -31.15 -10.63 14.71
C ASP A 390 -29.72 -10.39 15.21
N ASP A 391 -28.83 -9.80 14.39
CA ASP A 391 -27.45 -9.49 14.81
C ASP A 391 -27.40 -8.37 15.85
N ASP A 392 -28.22 -7.33 15.68
CA ASP A 392 -28.33 -6.23 16.63
C ASP A 392 -29.66 -5.47 16.45
N PRO A 393 -30.34 -5.06 17.54
CA PRO A 393 -31.56 -4.27 17.46
C PRO A 393 -31.44 -2.97 16.65
N VAL A 394 -30.24 -2.40 16.49
CA VAL A 394 -29.99 -1.25 15.60
C VAL A 394 -30.33 -1.60 14.15
N VAL A 395 -29.94 -2.79 13.67
CA VAL A 395 -30.17 -3.23 12.29
C VAL A 395 -31.66 -3.32 12.00
N ALA A 396 -32.43 -3.95 12.90
CA ALA A 396 -33.88 -4.02 12.81
C ALA A 396 -34.55 -2.64 12.76
N ARG A 397 -34.07 -1.68 13.57
CA ARG A 397 -34.60 -0.30 13.56
C ARG A 397 -34.30 0.42 12.24
N VAL A 398 -33.08 0.25 11.70
CA VAL A 398 -32.70 0.85 10.41
C VAL A 398 -33.53 0.25 9.27
N ASN A 399 -33.72 -1.07 9.23
CA ASN A 399 -34.56 -1.73 8.24
C ASN A 399 -36.01 -1.27 8.31
N LEU A 400 -36.60 -1.17 9.51
CA LEU A 400 -37.94 -0.60 9.69
C LEU A 400 -38.02 0.85 9.18
N ARG A 401 -36.99 1.65 9.44
CA ARG A 401 -36.88 3.02 8.94
C ARG A 401 -36.83 3.06 7.41
N MET A 402 -36.08 2.17 6.77
CA MET A 402 -36.02 2.03 5.30
C MET A 402 -37.39 1.67 4.72
N GLN A 403 -38.18 0.82 5.39
CA GLN A 403 -39.55 0.53 4.97
C GLN A 403 -40.43 1.78 5.00
N HIS A 404 -40.33 2.60 6.05
CA HIS A 404 -41.10 3.84 6.15
C HIS A 404 -40.69 4.88 5.09
N ILE A 405 -39.39 4.96 4.77
CA ILE A 405 -38.87 5.89 3.75
C ILE A 405 -39.29 5.45 2.35
N THR A 406 -39.09 4.18 2.01
CA THR A 406 -39.33 3.68 0.65
C THR A 406 -40.80 3.33 0.38
N GLY A 407 -41.58 3.09 1.43
CA GLY A 407 -42.92 2.49 1.33
C GLY A 407 -42.89 1.03 0.87
N LEU A 408 -41.71 0.40 0.82
CA LEU A 408 -41.51 -0.98 0.38
C LEU A 408 -41.19 -1.87 1.57
N THR A 409 -41.56 -3.15 1.48
CA THR A 409 -41.21 -4.16 2.49
C THR A 409 -39.75 -4.58 2.35
N VAL A 410 -39.04 -4.75 3.46
CA VAL A 410 -37.67 -5.32 3.49
C VAL A 410 -37.65 -6.85 3.52
N LYS A 411 -38.80 -7.52 3.62
CA LYS A 411 -38.89 -8.99 3.63
C LYS A 411 -38.23 -9.67 2.41
N THR A 412 -38.16 -8.98 1.28
CA THR A 412 -37.53 -9.45 0.04
C THR A 412 -36.28 -8.64 -0.30
N ALA A 413 -35.87 -7.71 0.56
CA ALA A 413 -34.64 -6.96 0.38
C ALA A 413 -33.45 -7.86 0.72
N GLU A 414 -32.31 -7.55 0.12
CA GLU A 414 -31.04 -8.12 0.55
C GLU A 414 -30.70 -7.63 1.97
N LEU A 415 -29.82 -8.35 2.65
CA LEU A 415 -29.33 -7.98 3.98
C LEU A 415 -28.59 -6.64 3.94
N LEU A 416 -28.53 -5.95 5.08
CA LEU A 416 -27.77 -4.71 5.21
C LEU A 416 -26.29 -5.00 4.95
N GLN A 417 -25.73 -4.42 3.88
CA GLN A 417 -24.35 -4.63 3.44
C GLN A 417 -23.38 -3.57 3.98
#